data_AF-A0AAV0KRW4-F1
#
_entry.id   AF-A0AAV0KRW4-F1
#
_cell.length_a   1.000
_cell.length_b   1.000
_cell.length_c   1.000
_cell.angle_alpha   90.00
_cell.angle_beta   90.00
_cell.angle_gamma   90.00
#
_symmetry.space_group_name_H-M   'P 1'
#
loop_
_entity.id
_entity.type
_entity.pdbx_description
1 polymer ?
#
loop_
_entity_poly.entity_id
_entity_poly.type
_entity_poly.pdbx_seq_one_letter_code
_entity_poly.pdbx_strand_id
1 'polypeptide(L)'
;MAPRARVAMYKVIFEEGRYASDVLAGMDQAVADGVDIISISMGFDGVPLYQDPIAIASFGAMEKGILVSSSAGNAGPRGGPLHNGIPWVLTVAAGNFDRTYAASLTIGNNKEKEKRVIVGRSMFPLDAWVRDETLIYNKTLSKCDSLELLAEAPRAIIVCEDTGFLDDQMYAIASVTNLAGAIFVSKDPSRVDLESTSCPGVLISTMEFAAVIDYINSSDDPTAGIKFQQTVTGKEVAPSVADYTSRGPSPNCPAVLKPDVMAPGSFVLASWIPNDYTATVGTNMLLSSQGFNLISGTSMACPHASGVAALLKGTHPEWSHAAIRSAMMTTANELDSSMMPIKDVGRNFTAASPLAMGAGHMVPNKAMDPGLVYDAAPQDYVSLLCSMNFTRNQIMTITRSNDYNCANSSLDLNYPSFVAFYDKNVTTGAMLKHRFRRVVTNVGGGAATYKVKVAPPEGVKVAVWPQSLVFGKKYEQRDYYVEIVYPSDGNGLVSYGSIVWIEESGKHIVRSPIVVSPTSAGK
;
A
#
# COMPACT_ATOMS: atom_id res chain seq x y z
N MET A 1 -1.85 13.59 8.44
CA MET A 1 -1.93 14.30 7.14
C MET A 1 -2.61 15.66 7.23
N ALA A 2 -3.77 15.83 7.87
CA ALA A 2 -4.46 17.12 8.01
C ALA A 2 -4.63 17.52 9.49
N PRO A 3 -3.64 18.14 10.15
CA PRO A 3 -3.63 18.31 11.61
C PRO A 3 -4.75 19.20 12.19
N ARG A 4 -5.40 20.01 11.35
CA ARG A 4 -6.49 20.92 11.75
C ARG A 4 -7.86 20.48 11.24
N ALA A 5 -7.95 19.34 10.55
CA ALA A 5 -9.24 18.79 10.14
C ALA A 5 -10.05 18.43 11.39
N ARG A 6 -11.38 18.60 11.31
CA ARG A 6 -12.29 18.14 12.35
C ARG A 6 -12.47 16.62 12.22
N VAL A 7 -12.68 15.94 13.34
CA VAL A 7 -12.85 14.49 13.37
C VAL A 7 -14.23 14.18 13.95
N ALA A 8 -15.03 13.44 13.20
CA ALA A 8 -16.28 12.83 13.66
C ALA A 8 -16.08 11.32 13.69
N MET A 9 -16.33 10.70 14.84
CA MET A 9 -16.06 9.27 15.07
C MET A 9 -17.37 8.48 15.09
N TYR A 10 -17.47 7.49 14.21
CA TYR A 10 -18.61 6.59 14.10
C TYR A 10 -18.13 5.17 14.40
N LYS A 11 -18.41 4.67 15.61
CA LYS A 11 -17.98 3.33 16.04
C LYS A 11 -18.92 2.27 15.44
N VAL A 12 -18.37 1.41 14.59
CA VAL A 12 -19.11 0.32 13.90
C VAL A 12 -18.49 -1.06 14.12
N ILE A 13 -17.44 -1.13 14.95
CA ILE A 13 -16.79 -2.38 15.37
C ILE A 13 -16.77 -2.38 16.90
N PHE A 14 -17.21 -3.49 17.47
CA PHE A 14 -17.22 -3.77 18.90
C PHE A 14 -16.45 -5.07 19.17
N GLU A 15 -16.22 -5.40 20.45
CA GLU A 15 -15.51 -6.63 20.83
C GLU A 15 -16.27 -7.88 20.39
N GLU A 16 -17.61 -7.80 20.40
CA GLU A 16 -18.53 -8.85 19.95
C GLU A 16 -18.53 -9.02 18.43
N GLY A 17 -17.96 -8.07 17.70
CA GLY A 17 -17.70 -8.18 16.27
C GLY A 17 -18.11 -6.95 15.46
N ARG A 18 -18.21 -7.19 14.15
CA ARG A 18 -18.53 -6.20 13.12
C ARG A 18 -19.75 -6.66 12.34
N TYR A 19 -20.85 -5.92 12.43
CA TYR A 19 -22.07 -6.21 11.69
C TYR A 19 -22.21 -5.30 10.47
N ALA A 20 -22.65 -5.87 9.35
CA ALA A 20 -22.86 -5.11 8.10
C ALA A 20 -23.88 -3.98 8.26
N SER A 21 -24.91 -4.20 9.08
CA SER A 21 -25.93 -3.19 9.41
C SER A 21 -25.33 -1.97 10.14
N ASP A 22 -24.41 -2.19 11.08
CA ASP A 22 -23.81 -1.12 11.86
C ASP A 22 -22.86 -0.28 10.99
N VAL A 23 -22.11 -0.94 10.10
CA VAL A 23 -21.26 -0.25 9.11
C VAL A 23 -22.12 0.62 8.19
N LEU A 24 -23.21 0.07 7.66
CA LEU A 24 -24.14 0.80 6.80
C LEU A 24 -24.74 2.01 7.54
N ALA A 25 -25.26 1.80 8.76
CA ALA A 25 -25.87 2.85 9.56
C ALA A 25 -24.87 3.95 9.97
N GLY A 26 -23.66 3.57 10.37
CA GLY A 26 -22.61 4.53 10.75
C GLY A 26 -22.17 5.40 9.58
N MET A 27 -22.04 4.82 8.38
CA MET A 27 -21.71 5.59 7.17
C MET A 27 -22.88 6.49 6.74
N ASP A 28 -24.12 6.00 6.78
CA ASP A 28 -25.30 6.81 6.47
C ASP A 28 -25.45 7.99 7.44
N GLN A 29 -25.21 7.78 8.74
CA GLN A 29 -25.21 8.85 9.73
C GLN A 29 -24.11 9.87 9.46
N ALA A 30 -22.90 9.43 9.10
CA ALA A 30 -21.81 10.33 8.73
C ALA A 30 -22.17 11.20 7.51
N VAL A 31 -22.81 10.60 6.50
CA VAL A 31 -23.31 11.36 5.33
C VAL A 31 -24.39 12.36 5.75
N ALA A 32 -25.33 11.95 6.61
CA ALA A 32 -26.41 12.82 7.11
C ALA A 32 -25.88 14.00 7.95
N ASP A 33 -24.81 13.80 8.72
CA ASP A 33 -24.14 14.83 9.51
C ASP A 33 -23.33 15.81 8.64
N GLY A 34 -23.17 15.53 7.34
CA GLY A 34 -22.52 16.41 6.38
C GLY A 34 -20.99 16.40 6.45
N VAL A 35 -20.38 15.24 6.72
CA VAL A 35 -18.91 15.10 6.66
C VAL A 35 -18.36 15.36 5.26
N ASP A 36 -17.14 15.89 5.15
CA ASP A 36 -16.51 16.15 3.85
C ASP A 36 -15.89 14.90 3.21
N ILE A 37 -15.31 14.02 4.03
CA ILE A 37 -14.56 12.82 3.63
C ILE A 37 -14.84 11.70 4.65
N ILE A 38 -15.03 10.48 4.18
CA ILE A 38 -15.12 9.28 5.02
C ILE A 38 -13.83 8.46 4.87
N SER A 39 -13.24 8.08 6.00
CA SER A 39 -12.09 7.16 6.07
C SER A 39 -12.53 5.85 6.67
N ILE A 40 -12.47 4.75 5.92
CA ILE A 40 -12.89 3.43 6.39
C ILE A 40 -11.79 2.38 6.17
N SER A 41 -11.10 2.00 7.25
CA SER A 41 -9.97 1.07 7.21
C SER A 41 -10.39 -0.39 7.42
N MET A 42 -11.39 -0.85 6.66
CA MET A 42 -11.93 -2.22 6.75
C MET A 42 -12.62 -2.62 5.44
N GLY A 43 -12.89 -3.90 5.25
CA GLY A 43 -13.65 -4.42 4.10
C GLY A 43 -14.39 -5.73 4.39
N PHE A 44 -15.29 -6.10 3.48
CA PHE A 44 -16.01 -7.36 3.50
C PHE A 44 -15.55 -8.20 2.31
N ASP A 45 -14.97 -9.36 2.60
CA ASP A 45 -14.35 -10.20 1.58
C ASP A 45 -15.36 -11.14 0.93
N GLY A 46 -15.17 -11.45 -0.36
CA GLY A 46 -15.95 -12.46 -1.06
C GLY A 46 -17.44 -12.14 -1.26
N VAL A 47 -17.86 -10.88 -1.03
CA VAL A 47 -19.23 -10.44 -1.24
C VAL A 47 -19.37 -9.56 -2.49
N PRO A 48 -20.45 -9.71 -3.28
CA PRO A 48 -20.72 -8.85 -4.44
C PRO A 48 -21.16 -7.45 -4.00
N LEU A 49 -21.05 -6.47 -4.89
CA LEU A 49 -21.33 -5.05 -4.58
C LEU A 49 -22.71 -4.78 -3.96
N TYR A 50 -23.74 -5.54 -4.35
CA TYR A 50 -25.11 -5.37 -3.82
C TYR A 50 -25.33 -6.02 -2.44
N GLN A 51 -24.32 -6.70 -1.89
CA GLN A 51 -24.29 -7.24 -0.52
C GLN A 51 -23.21 -6.59 0.34
N ASP A 52 -22.34 -5.77 -0.26
CA ASP A 52 -21.26 -5.07 0.44
C ASP A 52 -21.80 -3.77 1.07
N PRO A 53 -21.87 -3.66 2.42
CA PRO A 53 -22.40 -2.48 3.07
C PRO A 53 -21.56 -1.22 2.78
N ILE A 54 -20.25 -1.37 2.56
CA ILE A 54 -19.37 -0.26 2.23
C ILE A 54 -19.69 0.22 0.81
N ALA A 55 -19.90 -0.70 -0.14
CA ALA A 55 -20.29 -0.33 -1.51
C ALA A 55 -21.63 0.43 -1.53
N ILE A 56 -22.63 -0.07 -0.80
CA ILE A 56 -23.98 0.53 -0.74
C ILE A 56 -23.94 1.92 -0.07
N ALA A 57 -23.33 2.04 1.12
CA ALA A 57 -23.26 3.33 1.81
C ALA A 57 -22.40 4.35 1.06
N SER A 58 -21.25 3.92 0.51
CA SER A 58 -20.37 4.80 -0.25
C SER A 58 -20.99 5.29 -1.56
N PHE A 59 -21.95 4.57 -2.14
CA PHE A 59 -22.72 5.09 -3.27
C PHE A 59 -23.56 6.29 -2.83
N GLY A 60 -24.28 6.19 -1.72
CA GLY A 60 -25.03 7.33 -1.16
C GLY A 60 -24.12 8.51 -0.77
N ALA A 61 -22.94 8.24 -0.21
CA ALA A 61 -21.93 9.27 0.07
C ALA A 61 -21.47 9.99 -1.20
N MET A 62 -21.18 9.22 -2.25
CA MET A 62 -20.78 9.72 -3.57
C MET A 62 -21.85 10.64 -4.17
N GLU A 63 -23.14 10.29 -4.06
CA GLU A 63 -24.25 11.15 -4.54
C GLU A 63 -24.30 12.51 -3.84
N LYS A 64 -23.81 12.58 -2.61
CA LYS A 64 -23.70 13.82 -1.83
C LYS A 64 -22.35 14.52 -2.00
N GLY A 65 -21.50 14.04 -2.92
CA GLY A 65 -20.18 14.61 -3.18
C GLY A 65 -19.13 14.30 -2.12
N ILE A 66 -19.38 13.32 -1.26
CA ILE A 66 -18.49 12.89 -0.18
C ILE A 66 -17.60 11.76 -0.71
N LEU A 67 -16.28 11.97 -0.70
CA LEU A 67 -15.34 10.92 -1.06
C LEU A 67 -15.17 9.93 0.10
N VAL A 68 -15.27 8.64 -0.21
CA VAL A 68 -14.93 7.55 0.70
C VAL A 68 -13.55 7.00 0.32
N SER A 69 -12.62 6.99 1.27
CA SER A 69 -11.34 6.30 1.15
C SER A 69 -11.41 4.99 1.92
N SER A 70 -10.90 3.91 1.31
CA SER A 70 -10.88 2.59 1.91
C SER A 70 -9.54 1.87 1.73
N SER A 71 -9.22 0.98 2.66
CA SER A 71 -8.02 0.14 2.58
C SER A 71 -8.17 -0.93 1.50
N ALA A 72 -7.08 -1.29 0.82
CA ALA A 72 -7.08 -2.38 -0.18
C ALA A 72 -7.10 -3.79 0.45
N GLY A 73 -6.70 -3.93 1.72
CA GLY A 73 -6.61 -5.21 2.41
C GLY A 73 -5.16 -5.65 2.62
N ASN A 74 -4.95 -6.63 3.51
CA ASN A 74 -3.62 -7.09 3.94
C ASN A 74 -3.36 -8.57 3.59
N ALA A 75 -4.00 -9.10 2.55
CA ALA A 75 -3.90 -10.50 2.14
C ALA A 75 -2.90 -10.72 0.99
N GLY A 76 -2.16 -9.69 0.57
CA GLY A 76 -1.11 -9.84 -0.44
C GLY A 76 0.09 -10.66 0.07
N PRO A 77 0.99 -11.11 -0.81
CA PRO A 77 0.85 -11.18 -2.27
C PRO A 77 0.12 -12.45 -2.74
N ARG A 78 -0.21 -13.39 -1.83
CA ARG A 78 -0.72 -14.73 -2.14
C ARG A 78 -2.13 -15.04 -1.61
N GLY A 79 -2.67 -14.23 -0.72
CA GLY A 79 -3.91 -14.49 0.03
C GLY A 79 -5.21 -13.99 -0.60
N GLY A 80 -5.23 -13.76 -1.91
CA GLY A 80 -6.46 -13.40 -2.64
C GLY A 80 -6.48 -11.95 -3.15
N PRO A 81 -7.52 -11.57 -3.91
CA PRO A 81 -7.63 -10.23 -4.45
C PRO A 81 -7.89 -9.19 -3.36
N LEU A 82 -7.68 -7.92 -3.68
CA LEU A 82 -8.07 -6.80 -2.81
C LEU A 82 -9.56 -6.83 -2.44
N HIS A 83 -9.84 -6.35 -1.24
CA HIS A 83 -11.20 -5.98 -0.83
C HIS A 83 -11.49 -4.54 -1.23
N ASN A 84 -12.75 -4.12 -1.16
CA ASN A 84 -13.16 -2.74 -1.49
C ASN A 84 -12.74 -2.28 -2.90
N GLY A 85 -12.73 -3.19 -3.88
CA GLY A 85 -12.52 -2.86 -5.29
C GLY A 85 -13.75 -2.18 -5.92
N ILE A 86 -14.27 -1.16 -5.25
CA ILE A 86 -15.53 -0.47 -5.53
C ILE A 86 -15.25 0.76 -6.43
N PRO A 87 -15.92 0.90 -7.58
CA PRO A 87 -15.62 1.97 -8.55
C PRO A 87 -15.74 3.40 -8.02
N TRP A 88 -16.62 3.68 -7.08
CA TRP A 88 -16.85 5.04 -6.53
C TRP A 88 -16.05 5.34 -5.25
N VAL A 89 -15.23 4.40 -4.77
CA VAL A 89 -14.36 4.54 -3.58
C VAL A 89 -12.92 4.81 -4.02
N LEU A 90 -12.14 5.53 -3.20
CA LEU A 90 -10.68 5.61 -3.30
C LEU A 90 -10.05 4.43 -2.53
N THR A 91 -9.52 3.43 -3.23
CA THR A 91 -8.93 2.22 -2.65
C THR A 91 -7.41 2.38 -2.53
N VAL A 92 -6.88 2.21 -1.32
CA VAL A 92 -5.50 2.62 -0.98
C VAL A 92 -4.62 1.43 -0.62
N ALA A 93 -3.51 1.28 -1.37
CA ALA A 93 -2.45 0.32 -1.08
C ALA A 93 -1.45 0.86 -0.05
N ALA A 94 -0.72 -0.05 0.60
CA ALA A 94 0.31 0.29 1.57
C ALA A 94 1.72 0.24 0.95
N GLY A 95 2.50 1.27 1.24
CA GLY A 95 3.94 1.30 1.00
C GLY A 95 4.74 1.62 2.27
N ASN A 96 6.06 1.45 2.19
CA ASN A 96 6.97 1.76 3.30
C ASN A 96 7.42 3.24 3.30
N PHE A 97 8.11 3.62 4.38
CA PHE A 97 8.86 4.88 4.50
C PHE A 97 10.35 4.64 4.20
N ASP A 98 11.13 5.71 4.10
CA ASP A 98 12.60 5.70 4.10
C ASP A 98 13.20 5.51 5.51
N ARG A 99 12.34 5.16 6.49
CA ARG A 99 12.66 5.01 7.90
C ARG A 99 12.85 3.54 8.26
N THR A 100 13.93 3.26 8.99
CA THR A 100 14.24 1.94 9.54
C THR A 100 14.49 2.03 11.04
N TYR A 101 13.90 1.10 11.80
CA TYR A 101 14.23 0.88 13.20
C TYR A 101 15.46 -0.02 13.31
N ALA A 102 16.45 0.46 14.03
CA ALA A 102 17.80 -0.07 13.98
C ALA A 102 18.37 -0.34 15.36
N ALA A 103 19.40 -1.19 15.37
CA ALA A 103 20.32 -1.34 16.47
C ALA A 103 21.76 -1.32 15.97
N SER A 104 22.64 -0.71 16.76
CA SER A 104 24.08 -0.67 16.48
C SER A 104 24.76 -1.81 17.21
N LEU A 105 25.19 -2.82 16.44
CA LEU A 105 26.06 -3.88 16.89
C LEU A 105 27.51 -3.39 16.87
N THR A 106 28.17 -3.41 18.01
CA THR A 106 29.57 -3.02 18.14
C THR A 106 30.40 -4.26 18.45
N ILE A 107 31.33 -4.60 17.56
CA ILE A 107 32.28 -5.72 17.71
C ILE A 107 33.71 -5.19 17.76
N GLY A 108 34.66 -5.96 18.31
CA GLY A 108 36.08 -5.60 18.26
C GLY A 108 36.67 -5.68 16.84
N ASN A 109 37.84 -5.05 16.63
CA ASN A 109 38.69 -5.24 15.43
C ASN A 109 40.14 -5.48 15.88
N ASN A 110 40.71 -6.63 15.50
CA ASN A 110 42.00 -7.11 16.01
C ASN A 110 43.23 -6.35 15.48
N LYS A 111 43.06 -5.34 14.63
CA LYS A 111 44.20 -4.59 14.06
C LYS A 111 44.52 -3.26 14.73
N GLU A 112 43.58 -2.58 15.38
CA GLU A 112 43.82 -1.17 15.80
C GLU A 112 43.21 -0.73 17.14
N LYS A 113 42.70 -1.62 18.00
CA LYS A 113 41.84 -1.24 19.16
C LYS A 113 40.56 -0.48 18.76
N GLU A 114 40.27 -0.35 17.47
CA GLU A 114 39.04 0.25 16.98
C GLU A 114 37.87 -0.74 17.09
N LYS A 115 36.71 -0.24 17.50
CA LYS A 115 35.46 -1.03 17.49
C LYS A 115 34.78 -0.85 16.14
N ARG A 116 34.34 -1.94 15.49
CA ARG A 116 33.52 -1.87 14.28
C ARG A 116 32.05 -1.78 14.67
N VAL A 117 31.33 -0.84 14.05
CA VAL A 117 29.88 -0.68 14.23
C VAL A 117 29.15 -1.19 12.99
N ILE A 118 28.24 -2.14 13.18
CA ILE A 118 27.31 -2.66 12.18
C ILE A 118 25.92 -2.15 12.55
N VAL A 119 25.25 -1.51 11.62
CA VAL A 119 23.88 -1.00 11.81
C VAL A 119 22.91 -2.01 11.23
N GLY A 120 22.32 -2.84 12.08
CA GLY A 120 21.27 -3.79 11.71
C GLY A 120 19.87 -3.29 12.06
N ARG A 121 18.85 -4.09 11.77
CA ARG A 121 17.45 -3.79 12.11
C ARG A 121 17.10 -4.31 13.50
N SER A 122 16.32 -3.56 14.26
CA SER A 122 15.76 -4.01 15.54
C SER A 122 14.58 -3.13 15.94
N MET A 123 13.55 -3.76 16.52
CA MET A 123 12.43 -3.07 17.16
C MET A 123 12.31 -3.42 18.65
N PHE A 124 13.39 -3.92 19.26
CA PHE A 124 13.39 -4.23 20.67
C PHE A 124 12.98 -2.99 21.50
N PRO A 125 11.94 -3.08 22.34
CA PRO A 125 11.21 -1.90 22.81
C PRO A 125 11.89 -1.15 23.96
N LEU A 126 12.98 -1.69 24.52
CA LEU A 126 13.69 -1.08 25.64
C LEU A 126 15.05 -0.53 25.23
N ASP A 127 15.50 0.53 25.92
CA ASP A 127 16.89 1.00 25.89
C ASP A 127 17.79 0.07 26.71
N ALA A 128 17.81 -1.21 26.35
CA ALA A 128 18.74 -2.15 26.95
C ALA A 128 20.14 -1.82 26.43
N TRP A 129 21.08 -1.59 27.33
CA TRP A 129 22.47 -1.40 26.94
C TRP A 129 23.25 -2.68 27.21
N VAL A 130 23.29 -3.55 26.19
CA VAL A 130 24.14 -4.75 26.20
C VAL A 130 25.56 -4.30 25.86
N ARG A 131 26.53 -4.51 26.75
CA ARG A 131 27.92 -4.04 26.57
C ARG A 131 28.93 -5.10 26.93
N ASP A 132 29.92 -5.22 26.06
CA ASP A 132 31.14 -6.01 26.28
C ASP A 132 30.80 -7.43 26.78
N GLU A 133 29.67 -7.99 26.30
CA GLU A 133 29.23 -9.35 26.59
C GLU A 133 29.98 -10.31 25.67
N THR A 134 30.28 -11.51 26.16
CA THR A 134 30.91 -12.56 25.36
C THR A 134 30.06 -12.84 24.12
N LEU A 135 30.70 -12.92 22.96
CA LEU A 135 30.07 -13.19 21.68
C LEU A 135 30.35 -14.64 21.27
N ILE A 136 29.30 -15.46 21.12
CA ILE A 136 29.45 -16.87 20.79
C ILE A 136 28.81 -17.23 19.45
N TYR A 137 29.52 -18.06 18.69
CA TYR A 137 28.98 -18.78 17.54
C TYR A 137 29.33 -20.26 17.67
N ASN A 138 28.31 -21.08 17.81
CA ASN A 138 28.45 -22.54 17.89
C ASN A 138 27.46 -23.17 16.93
N LYS A 139 27.93 -23.98 15.99
CA LYS A 139 27.08 -24.59 14.95
C LYS A 139 25.88 -25.36 15.51
N THR A 140 26.04 -26.03 16.66
CA THR A 140 24.96 -26.77 17.32
C THR A 140 23.88 -25.85 17.87
N LEU A 141 24.25 -24.68 18.39
CA LEU A 141 23.33 -23.69 18.97
C LEU A 141 22.82 -22.65 17.96
N SER A 142 23.54 -22.45 16.85
CA SER A 142 23.33 -21.35 15.91
C SER A 142 22.03 -21.40 15.12
N LYS A 143 21.27 -22.50 15.19
CA LYS A 143 19.90 -22.52 14.68
C LYS A 143 18.95 -21.70 15.55
N CYS A 144 19.29 -21.53 16.83
CA CYS A 144 18.52 -20.77 17.82
C CYS A 144 17.05 -21.20 17.95
N ASP A 145 16.74 -22.48 17.75
CA ASP A 145 15.38 -23.04 17.72
C ASP A 145 15.12 -24.08 18.84
N SER A 146 16.11 -24.36 19.69
CA SER A 146 16.02 -25.35 20.78
C SER A 146 16.16 -24.70 22.15
N LEU A 147 15.07 -24.70 22.92
CA LEU A 147 15.06 -24.18 24.29
C LEU A 147 16.01 -24.93 25.22
N GLU A 148 16.08 -26.26 25.09
CA GLU A 148 16.95 -27.12 25.90
C GLU A 148 18.43 -26.77 25.69
N LEU A 149 18.86 -26.71 24.43
CA LEU A 149 20.25 -26.39 24.09
C LEU A 149 20.63 -24.94 24.47
N LEU A 150 19.70 -23.99 24.27
CA LEU A 150 19.94 -22.58 24.61
C LEU A 150 19.96 -22.33 26.12
N ALA A 151 19.23 -23.12 26.92
CA ALA A 151 19.24 -23.01 28.38
C ALA A 151 20.59 -23.39 29.00
N GLU A 152 21.32 -24.30 28.36
CA GLU A 152 22.67 -24.73 28.76
C GLU A 152 23.78 -23.76 28.30
N ALA A 153 23.47 -22.80 27.43
CA ALA A 153 24.44 -21.85 26.93
C ALA A 153 24.92 -20.89 28.05
N PRO A 154 26.21 -20.49 28.03
CA PRO A 154 26.71 -19.47 28.95
C PRO A 154 26.05 -18.12 28.65
N ARG A 155 26.16 -17.19 29.61
CA ARG A 155 25.73 -15.82 29.36
C ARG A 155 26.56 -15.17 28.26
N ALA A 156 25.92 -14.85 27.15
CA ALA A 156 26.55 -14.34 25.94
C ALA A 156 25.54 -13.67 25.00
N ILE A 157 26.06 -12.96 24.00
CA ILE A 157 25.35 -12.67 22.76
C ILE A 157 25.57 -13.87 21.82
N ILE A 158 24.51 -14.51 21.34
CA ILE A 158 24.60 -15.64 20.41
C ILE A 158 24.37 -15.20 18.96
N VAL A 159 25.08 -15.81 18.02
CA VAL A 159 24.82 -15.64 16.58
C VAL A 159 23.88 -16.74 16.06
N CYS A 160 22.75 -16.33 15.49
CA CYS A 160 21.71 -17.17 14.93
C CYS A 160 21.75 -17.13 13.39
N GLU A 161 21.97 -18.27 12.74
CA GLU A 161 21.98 -18.41 11.29
C GLU A 161 20.58 -18.25 10.68
N ASP A 162 20.53 -17.93 9.38
CA ASP A 162 19.27 -17.83 8.64
C ASP A 162 18.66 -19.23 8.42
N THR A 163 17.62 -19.56 9.20
CA THR A 163 16.83 -20.79 9.05
C THR A 163 15.57 -20.59 8.21
N GLY A 164 15.23 -19.34 7.87
CA GLY A 164 13.93 -18.95 7.32
C GLY A 164 12.79 -18.85 8.34
N PHE A 165 13.04 -19.12 9.64
CA PHE A 165 12.04 -19.11 10.71
C PHE A 165 12.45 -18.15 11.84
N LEU A 166 12.54 -16.85 11.54
CA LEU A 166 13.02 -15.86 12.49
C LEU A 166 12.14 -15.74 13.75
N ASP A 167 10.82 -15.83 13.60
CA ASP A 167 9.89 -15.75 14.74
C ASP A 167 10.13 -16.86 15.76
N ASP A 168 10.38 -18.09 15.29
CA ASP A 168 10.73 -19.23 16.15
C ASP A 168 12.05 -18.98 16.88
N GLN A 169 13.04 -18.40 16.18
CA GLN A 169 14.31 -18.03 16.79
C GLN A 169 14.14 -16.95 17.85
N MET A 170 13.39 -15.89 17.55
CA MET A 170 13.12 -14.82 18.51
C MET A 170 12.36 -15.33 19.73
N TYR A 171 11.38 -16.22 19.53
CA TYR A 171 10.64 -16.86 20.61
C TYR A 171 11.55 -17.70 21.51
N ALA A 172 12.43 -18.51 20.91
CA ALA A 172 13.37 -19.34 21.67
C ALA A 172 14.35 -18.49 22.48
N ILE A 173 14.91 -17.44 21.88
CA ILE A 173 15.80 -16.48 22.57
C ILE A 173 15.06 -15.72 23.67
N ALA A 174 13.81 -15.29 23.43
CA ALA A 174 12.99 -14.61 24.43
C ALA A 174 12.60 -15.52 25.61
N SER A 175 12.63 -16.84 25.43
CA SER A 175 12.22 -17.83 26.42
C SER A 175 13.35 -18.27 27.36
N VAL A 176 14.60 -17.94 27.06
CA VAL A 176 15.76 -18.28 27.90
C VAL A 176 16.32 -17.04 28.60
N THR A 177 16.77 -17.19 29.84
CA THR A 177 17.24 -16.07 30.68
C THR A 177 18.76 -15.89 30.69
N ASN A 178 19.51 -16.90 30.24
CA ASN A 178 20.97 -16.87 30.29
C ASN A 178 21.57 -15.97 29.21
N LEU A 179 20.93 -15.80 28.05
CA LEU A 179 21.48 -15.02 26.95
C LEU A 179 21.29 -13.51 27.17
N ALA A 180 22.32 -12.73 26.85
CA ALA A 180 22.28 -11.27 26.90
C ALA A 180 21.63 -10.66 25.64
N GLY A 181 21.60 -11.41 24.54
CA GLY A 181 20.91 -11.05 23.30
C GLY A 181 21.30 -11.96 22.14
N ALA A 182 20.81 -11.62 20.94
CA ALA A 182 21.10 -12.39 19.73
C ALA A 182 21.43 -11.50 18.51
N ILE A 183 22.28 -12.03 17.64
CA ILE A 183 22.50 -11.51 16.29
C ILE A 183 21.79 -12.46 15.34
N PHE A 184 20.71 -12.00 14.72
CA PHE A 184 19.96 -12.78 13.73
C PHE A 184 20.48 -12.49 12.33
N VAL A 185 20.67 -13.53 11.52
CA VAL A 185 21.13 -13.39 10.14
C VAL A 185 19.96 -13.64 9.20
N SER A 186 19.81 -12.79 8.19
CA SER A 186 18.88 -13.03 7.08
C SER A 186 19.55 -12.74 5.75
N LYS A 187 19.23 -13.57 4.74
CA LYS A 187 19.55 -13.29 3.33
C LYS A 187 18.85 -12.06 2.80
N ASP A 188 17.70 -11.72 3.38
CA ASP A 188 16.92 -10.56 2.96
C ASP A 188 16.34 -9.82 4.17
N PRO A 189 17.21 -9.12 4.94
CA PRO A 189 16.78 -8.41 6.14
C PRO A 189 15.70 -7.38 5.84
N SER A 190 15.58 -6.88 4.61
CA SER A 190 14.60 -5.85 4.21
C SER A 190 13.17 -6.38 4.10
N ARG A 191 12.98 -7.70 3.94
CA ARG A 191 11.66 -8.36 3.86
C ARG A 191 11.13 -8.83 5.19
N VAL A 192 11.94 -8.76 6.24
CA VAL A 192 11.57 -9.25 7.55
C VAL A 192 10.69 -8.22 8.25
N ASP A 193 9.54 -8.68 8.73
CA ASP A 193 8.73 -7.93 9.68
C ASP A 193 9.31 -8.10 11.09
N LEU A 194 9.39 -7.00 11.84
CA LEU A 194 9.98 -6.94 13.18
C LEU A 194 8.99 -6.42 14.23
N GLU A 195 7.70 -6.26 13.89
CA GLU A 195 6.67 -5.73 14.80
C GLU A 195 6.65 -6.42 16.18
N SER A 196 6.98 -7.71 16.24
CA SER A 196 6.92 -8.56 17.44
C SER A 196 8.28 -8.86 18.09
N THR A 197 9.28 -7.97 17.97
CA THR A 197 10.62 -8.20 18.55
C THR A 197 10.59 -8.17 20.10
N SER A 198 10.56 -9.33 20.75
CA SER A 198 10.45 -9.46 22.22
C SER A 198 11.76 -9.72 22.96
N CYS A 199 12.84 -10.03 22.24
CA CYS A 199 14.17 -10.28 22.81
C CYS A 199 15.19 -9.22 22.37
N PRO A 200 16.24 -8.95 23.19
CA PRO A 200 17.33 -8.09 22.77
C PRO A 200 18.05 -8.72 21.58
N GLY A 201 17.92 -8.11 20.41
CA GLY A 201 18.61 -8.63 19.23
C GLY A 201 18.63 -7.71 18.03
N VAL A 202 19.57 -7.99 17.14
CA VAL A 202 19.83 -7.22 15.93
C VAL A 202 19.84 -8.14 14.72
N LEU A 203 19.04 -7.81 13.72
CA LEU A 203 18.98 -8.49 12.45
C LEU A 203 19.99 -7.88 11.48
N ILE A 204 20.89 -8.70 10.94
CA ILE A 204 21.92 -8.30 9.99
C ILE A 204 21.86 -9.13 8.70
N SER A 205 22.49 -8.62 7.65
CA SER A 205 22.64 -9.33 6.38
C SER A 205 23.71 -10.41 6.44
N THR A 206 23.71 -11.31 5.46
CA THR A 206 24.77 -12.31 5.25
C THR A 206 26.15 -11.69 5.00
N MET A 207 26.22 -10.48 4.45
CA MET A 207 27.47 -9.75 4.26
C MET A 207 28.08 -9.31 5.59
N GLU A 208 27.24 -8.79 6.49
CA GLU A 208 27.65 -8.37 7.82
C GLU A 208 27.96 -9.57 8.71
N PHE A 209 27.22 -10.68 8.55
CA PHE A 209 27.49 -11.94 9.22
C PHE A 209 28.92 -12.45 8.97
N ALA A 210 29.42 -12.38 7.73
CA ALA A 210 30.79 -12.78 7.43
C ALA A 210 31.81 -12.00 8.27
N ALA A 211 31.60 -10.69 8.44
CA ALA A 211 32.47 -9.86 9.28
C ALA A 211 32.39 -10.22 10.77
N VAL A 212 31.21 -10.63 11.27
CA VAL A 212 31.03 -11.10 12.65
C VAL A 212 31.78 -12.41 12.88
N ILE A 213 31.68 -13.36 11.94
CA ILE A 213 32.38 -14.65 12.02
C ILE A 213 33.90 -14.47 11.94
N ASP A 214 34.39 -13.60 11.05
CA ASP A 214 35.82 -13.29 10.94
C ASP A 214 36.38 -12.70 12.25
N TYR A 215 35.60 -11.86 12.91
CA TYR A 215 35.97 -11.33 14.23
C TYR A 215 36.01 -12.42 15.30
N ILE A 216 34.98 -13.26 15.40
CA ILE A 216 34.93 -14.36 16.36
C ILE A 216 36.12 -15.31 16.19
N ASN A 217 36.48 -15.67 14.96
CA ASN A 217 37.56 -16.61 14.69
C ASN A 217 38.97 -16.02 14.91
N SER A 218 39.10 -14.70 14.99
CA SER A 218 40.40 -14.03 15.13
C SER A 218 40.69 -13.54 16.56
N SER A 219 39.73 -13.65 17.47
CA SER A 219 39.82 -13.19 18.86
C SER A 219 39.74 -14.36 19.83
N ASP A 220 40.63 -14.41 20.83
CA ASP A 220 40.57 -15.43 21.88
C ASP A 220 39.41 -15.21 22.86
N ASP A 221 38.95 -13.95 23.00
CA ASP A 221 37.82 -13.55 23.84
C ASP A 221 36.93 -12.53 23.10
N PRO A 222 36.14 -12.98 22.11
CA PRO A 222 35.30 -12.09 21.32
C PRO A 222 34.19 -11.51 22.18
N THR A 223 34.01 -10.19 22.11
CA THR A 223 32.95 -9.47 22.82
C THR A 223 32.16 -8.57 21.88
N ALA A 224 30.91 -8.31 22.24
CA ALA A 224 30.04 -7.39 21.51
C ALA A 224 29.15 -6.56 22.43
N GLY A 225 28.67 -5.44 21.89
CA GLY A 225 27.62 -4.64 22.49
C GLY A 225 26.53 -4.33 21.48
N ILE A 226 25.30 -4.15 21.96
CA ILE A 226 24.16 -3.79 21.13
C ILE A 226 23.48 -2.57 21.76
N LYS A 227 23.26 -1.55 20.93
CA LYS A 227 22.49 -0.34 21.30
C LYS A 227 21.19 -0.30 20.51
N PHE A 228 20.05 -0.33 21.21
CA PHE A 228 18.69 -0.35 20.63
C PHE A 228 18.06 1.05 20.52
N GLN A 229 16.77 1.07 20.16
CA GLN A 229 15.93 2.28 20.03
C GLN A 229 16.51 3.33 19.08
N GLN A 230 17.18 2.90 18.02
CA GLN A 230 17.68 3.80 17.00
C GLN A 230 16.68 3.89 15.84
N THR A 231 16.55 5.09 15.28
CA THR A 231 15.77 5.32 14.07
C THR A 231 16.69 5.95 13.04
N VAL A 232 16.79 5.32 11.86
CA VAL A 232 17.55 5.82 10.72
C VAL A 232 16.55 6.25 9.65
N THR A 233 16.79 7.40 9.00
CA THR A 233 15.95 7.93 7.91
C THR A 233 16.83 8.25 6.70
N GLY A 234 16.24 8.28 5.50
CA GLY A 234 16.94 8.61 4.25
C GLY A 234 17.94 7.58 3.73
N LYS A 235 18.13 6.44 4.42
CA LYS A 235 19.07 5.38 4.01
C LYS A 235 18.41 4.31 3.14
N GLU A 236 17.14 4.01 3.39
CA GLU A 236 16.38 3.04 2.59
C GLU A 236 15.83 3.67 1.30
N VAL A 237 15.79 2.86 0.25
CA VAL A 237 15.07 3.24 -0.97
C VAL A 237 13.57 3.08 -0.71
N ALA A 238 12.82 4.17 -0.83
CA ALA A 238 11.40 4.22 -0.54
C ALA A 238 10.67 5.18 -1.49
N PRO A 239 9.35 4.97 -1.72
CA PRO A 239 8.57 3.86 -1.21
C PRO A 239 8.78 2.58 -2.03
N SER A 240 8.55 1.44 -1.39
CA SER A 240 8.26 0.14 -1.99
C SER A 240 6.86 -0.30 -1.60
N VAL A 241 6.24 -1.14 -2.42
CA VAL A 241 4.92 -1.73 -2.13
C VAL A 241 5.09 -2.78 -1.04
N ALA A 242 4.33 -2.66 0.05
CA ALA A 242 4.35 -3.63 1.13
C ALA A 242 3.98 -5.04 0.62
N ASP A 243 4.60 -6.08 1.16
CA ASP A 243 4.32 -7.45 0.76
C ASP A 243 2.86 -7.83 1.01
N TYR A 244 2.35 -7.49 2.20
CA TYR A 244 0.99 -7.79 2.66
C TYR A 244 -0.11 -7.03 1.91
N THR A 245 0.17 -5.93 1.19
CA THR A 245 -0.92 -5.16 0.58
C THR A 245 -1.67 -6.01 -0.47
N SER A 246 -2.98 -6.12 -0.35
CA SER A 246 -3.76 -6.89 -1.33
C SER A 246 -3.68 -6.26 -2.72
N ARG A 247 -3.79 -7.09 -3.75
CA ARG A 247 -3.53 -6.71 -5.15
C ARG A 247 -4.78 -6.90 -6.01
N GLY A 248 -4.90 -6.10 -7.06
CA GLY A 248 -5.94 -6.26 -8.07
C GLY A 248 -5.68 -7.44 -9.02
N PRO A 249 -6.57 -7.63 -10.01
CA PRO A 249 -7.77 -6.82 -10.28
C PRO A 249 -8.89 -7.02 -9.25
N SER A 250 -9.85 -6.09 -9.21
CA SER A 250 -11.04 -6.23 -8.37
C SER A 250 -11.91 -7.39 -8.88
N PRO A 251 -12.29 -8.36 -8.03
CA PRO A 251 -13.19 -9.44 -8.43
C PRO A 251 -14.61 -8.93 -8.65
N ASN A 252 -15.00 -7.87 -7.94
CA ASN A 252 -16.35 -7.31 -7.95
C ASN A 252 -16.60 -6.38 -9.14
N CYS A 253 -15.56 -5.71 -9.64
CA CYS A 253 -15.64 -4.86 -10.83
C CYS A 253 -14.29 -4.84 -11.54
N PRO A 254 -13.96 -5.87 -12.34
CA PRO A 254 -12.66 -5.95 -12.99
C PRO A 254 -12.44 -4.80 -13.98
N ALA A 255 -13.50 -4.24 -14.59
CA ALA A 255 -13.44 -3.14 -15.56
C ALA A 255 -12.78 -1.86 -15.03
N VAL A 256 -12.63 -1.71 -13.71
CA VAL A 256 -11.97 -0.57 -13.09
C VAL A 256 -10.70 -1.05 -12.38
N LEU A 257 -9.56 -0.45 -12.73
CA LEU A 257 -8.27 -0.78 -12.13
C LEU A 257 -8.28 -0.46 -10.63
N LYS A 258 -7.80 -1.41 -9.82
CA LYS A 258 -7.63 -1.25 -8.38
C LYS A 258 -6.30 -1.89 -7.93
N PRO A 259 -5.65 -1.39 -6.86
CA PRO A 259 -6.01 -0.21 -6.07
C PRO A 259 -5.82 1.09 -6.86
N ASP A 260 -6.23 2.24 -6.31
CA ASP A 260 -6.15 3.53 -7.01
C ASP A 260 -4.82 4.24 -6.83
N VAL A 261 -4.33 4.26 -5.58
CA VAL A 261 -3.09 4.91 -5.17
C VAL A 261 -2.42 4.11 -4.05
N MET A 262 -1.16 4.43 -3.78
CA MET A 262 -0.41 3.95 -2.64
C MET A 262 -0.11 5.09 -1.67
N ALA A 263 -0.17 4.79 -0.38
CA ALA A 263 0.18 5.70 0.71
C ALA A 263 1.04 4.97 1.76
N PRO A 264 1.72 5.70 2.67
CA PRO A 264 2.50 5.07 3.72
C PRO A 264 1.61 4.23 4.65
N GLY A 265 1.96 2.95 4.80
CA GLY A 265 1.17 1.99 5.58
C GLY A 265 1.99 1.06 6.48
N SER A 266 3.31 0.95 6.30
CA SER A 266 4.16 0.10 7.16
C SER A 266 4.78 0.87 8.32
N PHE A 267 4.68 0.31 9.53
CA PHE A 267 5.21 0.86 10.78
C PHE A 267 4.84 2.32 11.01
N VAL A 268 3.56 2.65 10.90
CA VAL A 268 3.04 4.00 11.11
C VAL A 268 2.87 4.24 12.61
N LEU A 269 3.44 5.35 13.11
CA LEU A 269 3.28 5.79 14.49
C LEU A 269 2.00 6.60 14.62
N ALA A 270 1.09 6.17 15.48
CA ALA A 270 -0.17 6.87 15.73
C ALA A 270 -0.60 6.78 17.20
N SER A 271 -1.56 7.61 17.59
CA SER A 271 -2.15 7.57 18.93
C SER A 271 -2.80 6.22 19.20
N TRP A 272 -2.65 5.73 20.43
CA TRP A 272 -3.18 4.45 20.89
C TRP A 272 -3.83 4.60 22.28
N ILE A 273 -4.59 3.58 22.69
CA ILE A 273 -5.19 3.52 24.02
C ILE A 273 -4.06 3.43 25.07
N PRO A 274 -3.89 4.40 25.99
CA PRO A 274 -2.70 4.49 26.83
C PRO A 274 -2.42 3.27 27.71
N ASN A 275 -3.46 2.61 28.20
CA ASN A 275 -3.34 1.47 29.12
C ASN A 275 -3.35 0.11 28.41
N ASP A 276 -3.39 0.11 27.08
CA ASP A 276 -3.32 -1.11 26.29
C ASP A 276 -1.86 -1.55 26.08
N TYR A 277 -1.66 -2.86 25.90
CA TYR A 277 -0.33 -3.45 25.74
C TYR A 277 0.04 -3.57 24.27
N THR A 278 1.19 -3.03 23.89
CA THR A 278 1.61 -2.96 22.47
C THR A 278 2.96 -3.58 22.18
N ALA A 279 3.71 -3.95 23.22
CA ALA A 279 4.97 -4.66 23.07
C ALA A 279 5.16 -5.65 24.23
N THR A 280 5.97 -6.67 24.01
CA THR A 280 6.32 -7.69 25.01
C THR A 280 7.83 -7.79 25.11
N VAL A 281 8.35 -7.99 26.33
CA VAL A 281 9.75 -8.34 26.59
C VAL A 281 9.79 -9.74 27.20
N GLY A 282 10.64 -10.60 26.64
CA GLY A 282 10.63 -12.03 26.98
C GLY A 282 9.29 -12.66 26.62
N THR A 283 8.78 -13.54 27.49
CA THR A 283 7.52 -14.27 27.27
C THR A 283 6.32 -13.70 28.02
N ASN A 284 6.54 -12.77 28.96
CA ASN A 284 5.49 -12.38 29.91
C ASN A 284 5.50 -10.89 30.33
N MET A 285 6.51 -10.09 29.98
CA MET A 285 6.54 -8.68 30.37
C MET A 285 5.85 -7.81 29.32
N LEU A 286 4.59 -7.46 29.58
CA LEU A 286 3.81 -6.59 28.70
C LEU A 286 4.16 -5.12 28.94
N LEU A 287 4.37 -4.36 27.87
CA LEU A 287 4.64 -2.93 27.90
C LEU A 287 3.42 -2.16 27.41
N SER A 288 3.04 -1.15 28.17
CA SER A 288 1.98 -0.20 27.81
C SER A 288 2.41 0.63 26.60
N SER A 289 1.42 0.99 25.77
CA SER A 289 1.58 1.88 24.62
C SER A 289 2.06 3.29 24.97
N GLN A 290 1.86 3.73 26.21
CA GLN A 290 2.06 5.12 26.64
C GLN A 290 1.37 6.14 25.71
N GLY A 291 0.27 5.74 25.08
CA GLY A 291 -0.54 6.58 24.19
C GLY A 291 -0.15 6.54 22.72
N PHE A 292 0.87 5.76 22.32
CA PHE A 292 1.26 5.59 20.92
C PHE A 292 1.58 4.14 20.56
N ASN A 293 1.35 3.77 19.30
CA ASN A 293 1.71 2.46 18.79
C ASN A 293 2.25 2.55 17.36
N LEU A 294 3.09 1.58 16.98
CA LEU A 294 3.61 1.37 15.65
C LEU A 294 2.95 0.13 15.06
N ILE A 295 2.19 0.31 13.99
CA ILE A 295 1.52 -0.80 13.31
C ILE A 295 1.57 -0.65 11.79
N SER A 296 1.47 -1.78 11.10
CA SER A 296 1.40 -1.85 9.65
C SER A 296 0.00 -2.22 9.15
N GLY A 297 -0.29 -1.77 7.94
CA GLY A 297 -1.49 -2.18 7.22
C GLY A 297 -1.94 -1.15 6.20
N THR A 298 -2.72 -1.61 5.23
CA THR A 298 -3.52 -0.72 4.37
C THR A 298 -4.52 0.10 5.21
N SER A 299 -4.85 -0.36 6.41
CA SER A 299 -5.59 0.38 7.44
C SER A 299 -4.92 1.68 7.88
N MET A 300 -3.59 1.76 7.80
CA MET A 300 -2.81 2.97 8.11
C MET A 300 -2.63 3.82 6.85
N ALA A 301 -2.54 3.21 5.67
CA ALA A 301 -2.45 3.92 4.39
C ALA A 301 -3.74 4.70 4.07
N CYS A 302 -4.91 4.08 4.30
CA CYS A 302 -6.23 4.70 4.10
C CYS A 302 -6.38 6.09 4.74
N PRO A 303 -6.16 6.29 6.06
CA PRO A 303 -6.30 7.62 6.68
C PRO A 303 -5.26 8.64 6.22
N HIS A 304 -4.09 8.21 5.72
CA HIS A 304 -3.18 9.14 5.06
C HIS A 304 -3.82 9.72 3.79
N ALA A 305 -4.37 8.87 2.93
CA ALA A 305 -5.08 9.31 1.73
C ALA A 305 -6.32 10.15 2.06
N SER A 306 -7.12 9.76 3.07
CA SER A 306 -8.28 10.53 3.54
C SER A 306 -7.90 11.94 3.98
N GLY A 307 -6.79 12.08 4.72
CA GLY A 307 -6.32 13.40 5.13
C GLY A 307 -5.84 14.27 3.97
N VAL A 308 -5.22 13.67 2.95
CA VAL A 308 -4.87 14.39 1.71
C VAL A 308 -6.14 14.81 0.96
N ALA A 309 -7.12 13.92 0.82
CA ALA A 309 -8.40 14.23 0.20
C ALA A 309 -9.15 15.35 0.93
N ALA A 310 -9.10 15.39 2.27
CA ALA A 310 -9.70 16.46 3.06
C ALA A 310 -9.03 17.82 2.81
N LEU A 311 -7.70 17.85 2.68
CA LEU A 311 -6.98 19.08 2.31
C LEU A 311 -7.33 19.54 0.89
N LEU A 312 -7.48 18.60 -0.06
CA LEU A 312 -7.91 18.91 -1.41
C LEU A 312 -9.34 19.45 -1.42
N LYS A 313 -10.28 18.84 -0.69
CA LYS A 313 -11.66 19.33 -0.55
C LYS A 313 -11.71 20.72 0.08
N GLY A 314 -10.87 20.98 1.08
CA GLY A 314 -10.76 22.31 1.69
C GLY A 314 -10.16 23.37 0.75
N THR A 315 -9.30 22.97 -0.19
CA THR A 315 -8.66 23.87 -1.17
C THR A 315 -9.56 24.10 -2.39
N HIS A 316 -10.29 23.07 -2.83
CA HIS A 316 -11.21 23.10 -3.97
C HIS A 316 -12.59 22.59 -3.54
N PRO A 317 -13.40 23.41 -2.84
CA PRO A 317 -14.68 23.00 -2.30
C PRO A 317 -15.69 22.53 -3.36
N GLU A 318 -15.54 23.03 -4.60
CA GLU A 318 -16.40 22.70 -5.72
C GLU A 318 -16.09 21.35 -6.38
N TRP A 319 -14.93 20.74 -6.07
CA TRP A 319 -14.56 19.47 -6.69
C TRP A 319 -15.48 18.35 -6.20
N SER A 320 -15.89 17.52 -7.17
CA SER A 320 -16.55 16.25 -6.91
C SER A 320 -15.58 15.28 -6.23
N HIS A 321 -16.14 14.23 -5.64
CA HIS A 321 -15.35 13.11 -5.12
C HIS A 321 -14.46 12.48 -6.22
N ALA A 322 -14.95 12.40 -7.47
CA ALA A 322 -14.22 11.84 -8.61
C ALA A 322 -13.06 12.74 -9.04
N ALA A 323 -13.25 14.07 -9.05
CA ALA A 323 -12.19 15.04 -9.33
C ALA A 323 -11.07 14.98 -8.28
N ILE A 324 -11.40 14.87 -6.98
CA ILE A 324 -10.40 14.70 -5.91
C ILE A 324 -9.60 13.41 -6.09
N ARG A 325 -10.29 12.28 -6.32
CA ARG A 325 -9.61 11.01 -6.62
C ARG A 325 -8.72 11.13 -7.85
N SER A 326 -9.22 11.75 -8.92
CA SER A 326 -8.45 11.99 -10.14
C SER A 326 -7.19 12.79 -9.88
N ALA A 327 -7.27 13.88 -9.11
CA ALA A 327 -6.12 14.70 -8.78
C ALA A 327 -5.06 13.88 -8.02
N MET A 328 -5.48 13.05 -7.06
CA MET A 328 -4.56 12.18 -6.31
C MET A 328 -3.92 11.11 -7.19
N MET A 329 -4.67 10.50 -8.10
CA MET A 329 -4.17 9.44 -8.99
C MET A 329 -3.22 10.00 -10.05
N THR A 330 -3.66 11.05 -10.77
CA THR A 330 -2.93 11.55 -11.94
C THR A 330 -1.63 12.27 -11.63
N THR A 331 -1.43 12.65 -10.37
CA THR A 331 -0.22 13.30 -9.87
C THR A 331 0.62 12.40 -8.97
N ALA A 332 0.20 11.15 -8.76
CA ALA A 332 0.97 10.15 -8.04
C ALA A 332 2.30 9.87 -8.75
N ASN A 333 3.32 9.48 -7.97
CA ASN A 333 4.64 9.15 -8.46
C ASN A 333 4.80 7.62 -8.57
N GLU A 334 5.20 7.11 -9.73
CA GLU A 334 5.55 5.70 -9.90
C GLU A 334 7.01 5.37 -9.53
N LEU A 335 7.80 6.38 -9.18
CA LEU A 335 9.22 6.24 -8.89
C LEU A 335 9.52 6.32 -7.39
N ASP A 336 10.52 5.57 -6.96
CA ASP A 336 11.11 5.62 -5.62
C ASP A 336 12.12 6.78 -5.49
N SER A 337 12.71 6.92 -4.30
CA SER A 337 13.71 7.92 -3.98
C SER A 337 15.00 7.82 -4.81
N SER A 338 15.24 6.70 -5.48
CA SER A 338 16.36 6.49 -6.41
C SER A 338 16.01 6.82 -7.86
N MET A 339 14.81 7.38 -8.10
CA MET A 339 14.27 7.67 -9.43
C MET A 339 14.08 6.41 -10.30
N MET A 340 13.95 5.25 -9.67
CA MET A 340 13.66 3.98 -10.31
C MET A 340 12.19 3.60 -10.07
N PRO A 341 11.59 2.71 -10.88
CA PRO A 341 10.24 2.23 -10.63
C PRO A 341 10.11 1.66 -9.23
N ILE A 342 9.07 2.08 -8.51
CA ILE A 342 8.72 1.55 -7.18
C ILE A 342 8.72 0.02 -7.23
N LYS A 343 9.34 -0.62 -6.24
CA LYS A 343 9.51 -2.07 -6.20
C LYS A 343 8.39 -2.74 -5.41
N ASP A 344 8.07 -3.99 -5.78
CA ASP A 344 7.12 -4.85 -5.06
C ASP A 344 7.87 -5.84 -4.16
N VAL A 345 7.81 -5.62 -2.84
CA VAL A 345 8.46 -6.47 -1.84
C VAL A 345 7.91 -7.90 -1.87
N GLY A 346 6.61 -8.07 -2.13
CA GLY A 346 5.96 -9.37 -2.22
C GLY A 346 6.33 -10.16 -3.49
N ARG A 347 6.88 -9.49 -4.51
CA ARG A 347 7.33 -10.10 -5.78
C ARG A 347 8.83 -9.90 -6.03
N ASN A 348 9.65 -10.20 -5.02
CA ASN A 348 11.12 -10.21 -5.12
C ASN A 348 11.70 -8.89 -5.64
N PHE A 349 11.15 -7.75 -5.20
CA PHE A 349 11.64 -6.41 -5.55
C PHE A 349 11.62 -6.10 -7.07
N THR A 350 10.78 -6.81 -7.83
CA THR A 350 10.46 -6.44 -9.21
C THR A 350 9.68 -5.13 -9.25
N ALA A 351 9.67 -4.45 -10.41
CA ALA A 351 8.91 -3.22 -10.56
C ALA A 351 7.41 -3.47 -10.30
N ALA A 352 6.83 -2.63 -9.44
CA ALA A 352 5.45 -2.76 -8.99
C ALA A 352 4.47 -2.48 -10.14
N SER A 353 3.56 -3.42 -10.35
CA SER A 353 2.47 -3.22 -11.30
C SER A 353 1.43 -2.25 -10.72
N PRO A 354 0.63 -1.56 -11.56
CA PRO A 354 -0.51 -0.80 -11.09
C PRO A 354 -1.57 -1.64 -10.36
N LEU A 355 -1.59 -2.98 -10.51
CA LEU A 355 -2.42 -3.85 -9.69
C LEU A 355 -1.96 -3.93 -8.22
N ALA A 356 -0.75 -3.47 -7.91
CA ALA A 356 -0.20 -3.47 -6.56
C ALA A 356 -0.21 -2.07 -5.91
N MET A 357 -0.01 -1.01 -6.70
CA MET A 357 0.12 0.36 -6.19
C MET A 357 -0.84 1.38 -6.81
N GLY A 358 -1.69 0.96 -7.76
CA GLY A 358 -2.52 1.86 -8.55
C GLY A 358 -1.68 2.80 -9.40
N ALA A 359 -2.00 4.09 -9.36
CA ALA A 359 -1.26 5.11 -10.10
C ALA A 359 0.17 5.34 -9.55
N GLY A 360 0.43 4.96 -8.30
CA GLY A 360 1.72 5.14 -7.63
C GLY A 360 1.57 5.72 -6.23
N HIS A 361 2.68 6.18 -5.64
CA HIS A 361 2.67 6.86 -4.35
C HIS A 361 2.08 8.26 -4.46
N MET A 362 1.10 8.59 -3.61
CA MET A 362 0.44 9.89 -3.66
C MET A 362 1.42 11.05 -3.37
N VAL A 363 1.25 12.16 -4.09
CA VAL A 363 2.07 13.37 -3.93
C VAL A 363 1.16 14.57 -3.61
N PRO A 364 0.90 14.87 -2.33
CA PRO A 364 -0.15 15.83 -1.92
C PRO A 364 -0.02 17.21 -2.57
N ASN A 365 1.20 17.74 -2.64
CA ASN A 365 1.45 19.07 -3.19
C ASN A 365 1.18 19.15 -4.70
N LYS A 366 1.45 18.08 -5.46
CA LYS A 366 1.12 18.04 -6.88
C LYS A 366 -0.39 17.87 -7.10
N ALA A 367 -1.05 17.08 -6.26
CA ALA A 367 -2.50 16.87 -6.32
C ALA A 367 -3.31 18.16 -6.08
N MET A 368 -2.72 19.17 -5.45
CA MET A 368 -3.36 20.47 -5.23
C MET A 368 -3.60 21.24 -6.55
N ASP A 369 -2.76 21.06 -7.56
CA ASP A 369 -2.90 21.72 -8.87
C ASP A 369 -2.58 20.71 -9.98
N PRO A 370 -3.49 19.77 -10.28
CA PRO A 370 -3.24 18.65 -11.18
C PRO A 370 -3.30 19.05 -12.66
N GLY A 371 -3.78 20.26 -13.00
CA GLY A 371 -4.00 20.69 -14.38
C GLY A 371 -5.29 20.12 -14.99
N LEU A 372 -5.41 18.80 -15.10
CA LEU A 372 -6.61 18.12 -15.61
C LEU A 372 -7.19 17.13 -14.59
N VAL A 373 -8.51 16.95 -14.62
CA VAL A 373 -9.20 15.91 -13.84
C VAL A 373 -10.16 15.10 -14.71
N TYR A 374 -10.30 13.82 -14.37
CA TYR A 374 -11.30 12.89 -14.88
C TYR A 374 -12.48 12.90 -13.92
N ASP A 375 -13.52 13.65 -14.28
CA ASP A 375 -14.73 13.78 -13.45
C ASP A 375 -15.78 12.73 -13.83
N ALA A 376 -16.67 12.39 -12.90
CA ALA A 376 -17.74 11.42 -13.11
C ALA A 376 -18.96 11.79 -12.26
N ALA A 377 -20.15 11.68 -12.86
CA ALA A 377 -21.43 11.89 -12.20
C ALA A 377 -22.02 10.56 -11.69
N PRO A 378 -22.97 10.59 -10.74
CA PRO A 378 -23.64 9.38 -10.24
C PRO A 378 -24.21 8.49 -11.34
N GLN A 379 -24.80 9.08 -12.39
CA GLN A 379 -25.34 8.33 -13.53
C GLN A 379 -24.27 7.55 -14.30
N ASP A 380 -23.01 8.00 -14.33
CA ASP A 380 -21.92 7.26 -14.98
C ASP A 380 -21.62 5.95 -14.26
N TYR A 381 -21.69 5.96 -12.92
CA TYR A 381 -21.55 4.76 -12.10
C TYR A 381 -22.74 3.81 -12.24
N VAL A 382 -23.96 4.35 -12.39
CA VAL A 382 -25.12 3.50 -12.69
C VAL A 382 -25.02 2.89 -14.08
N SER A 383 -24.57 3.65 -15.09
CA SER A 383 -24.30 3.11 -16.42
C SER A 383 -23.28 1.97 -16.40
N LEU A 384 -22.26 2.06 -15.54
CA LEU A 384 -21.32 0.97 -15.25
C LEU A 384 -22.05 -0.24 -14.65
N LEU A 385 -22.80 -0.06 -13.56
CA LEU A 385 -23.57 -1.14 -12.92
C LEU A 385 -24.56 -1.82 -13.88
N CYS A 386 -25.22 -1.06 -14.74
CA CYS A 386 -26.16 -1.55 -15.75
C CYS A 386 -25.49 -2.38 -16.86
N SER A 387 -24.18 -2.21 -17.07
CA SER A 387 -23.40 -3.01 -18.03
C SER A 387 -22.74 -4.23 -17.40
N MET A 388 -22.84 -4.35 -16.07
CA MET A 388 -22.44 -5.54 -15.32
C MET A 388 -23.63 -6.51 -15.22
N ASN A 389 -23.35 -7.77 -14.89
CA ASN A 389 -24.36 -8.84 -14.77
C ASN A 389 -25.21 -8.71 -13.47
N PHE A 390 -25.74 -7.52 -13.18
CA PHE A 390 -26.65 -7.27 -12.06
C PHE A 390 -28.09 -7.14 -12.53
N THR A 391 -29.01 -7.66 -11.72
CA THR A 391 -30.45 -7.43 -11.88
C THR A 391 -30.80 -6.00 -11.49
N ARG A 392 -31.94 -5.50 -11.98
CA ARG A 392 -32.46 -4.19 -11.58
C ARG A 392 -32.60 -4.06 -10.06
N ASN A 393 -33.08 -5.11 -9.38
CA ASN A 393 -33.22 -5.11 -7.91
C ASN A 393 -31.87 -4.96 -7.21
N GLN A 394 -30.83 -5.65 -7.69
CA GLN A 394 -29.48 -5.52 -7.12
C GLN A 394 -28.90 -4.13 -7.34
N ILE A 395 -29.12 -3.53 -8.53
CA ILE A 395 -28.73 -2.13 -8.78
C ILE A 395 -29.47 -1.20 -7.82
N MET A 396 -30.79 -1.38 -7.66
CA MET A 396 -31.60 -0.59 -6.72
C MET A 396 -31.19 -0.79 -5.26
N THR A 397 -30.67 -1.95 -4.87
CA THR A 397 -30.06 -2.16 -3.54
C THR A 397 -28.84 -1.26 -3.34
N ILE A 398 -28.00 -1.11 -4.36
CA ILE A 398 -26.80 -0.25 -4.30
C ILE A 398 -27.19 1.23 -4.33
N THR A 399 -28.00 1.64 -5.31
CA THR A 399 -28.37 3.05 -5.52
C THR A 399 -29.37 3.54 -4.48
N ARG A 400 -30.14 2.64 -3.87
CA ARG A 400 -31.26 2.94 -2.97
C ARG A 400 -32.28 3.92 -3.57
N SER A 401 -32.31 4.01 -4.90
CA SER A 401 -33.14 4.94 -5.67
C SER A 401 -33.59 4.31 -6.98
N ASN A 402 -34.80 4.70 -7.40
CA ASN A 402 -35.42 4.35 -8.69
C ASN A 402 -35.19 5.44 -9.77
N ASP A 403 -34.49 6.52 -9.43
CA ASP A 403 -34.35 7.70 -10.30
C ASP A 403 -33.40 7.46 -11.48
N TYR A 404 -32.52 6.47 -11.34
CA TYR A 404 -31.56 6.12 -12.38
C TYR A 404 -32.15 5.16 -13.41
N ASN A 405 -31.68 5.29 -14.65
CA ASN A 405 -32.04 4.39 -15.74
C ASN A 405 -30.80 3.76 -16.38
N CYS A 406 -31.02 2.63 -17.05
CA CYS A 406 -30.00 1.87 -17.75
C CYS A 406 -30.00 2.11 -19.27
N ALA A 407 -30.49 3.26 -19.76
CA ALA A 407 -30.62 3.50 -21.20
C ALA A 407 -29.26 3.56 -21.92
N ASN A 408 -28.22 4.06 -21.25
CA ASN A 408 -26.86 4.22 -21.78
C ASN A 408 -25.86 3.41 -20.94
N SER A 409 -26.04 2.09 -20.84
CA SER A 409 -25.12 1.21 -20.11
C SER A 409 -23.73 1.15 -20.77
N SER A 410 -22.67 1.20 -19.97
CA SER A 410 -21.29 1.18 -20.47
C SER A 410 -20.31 0.76 -19.38
N LEU A 411 -19.39 -0.16 -19.70
CA LEU A 411 -18.26 -0.50 -18.81
C LEU A 411 -17.17 0.59 -18.82
N ASP A 412 -17.24 1.55 -19.74
CA ASP A 412 -16.22 2.57 -19.98
C ASP A 412 -16.43 3.80 -19.09
N LEU A 413 -16.29 3.60 -17.77
CA LEU A 413 -16.33 4.68 -16.79
C LEU A 413 -15.19 5.68 -17.04
N ASN A 414 -15.47 6.98 -16.91
CA ASN A 414 -14.46 8.03 -17.04
C ASN A 414 -13.48 8.02 -15.85
N TYR A 415 -12.54 7.08 -15.88
CA TYR A 415 -11.63 6.77 -14.79
C TYR A 415 -10.17 7.14 -15.16
N PRO A 416 -9.36 7.66 -14.22
CA PRO A 416 -7.97 8.10 -14.49
C PRO A 416 -6.96 6.93 -14.68
N SER A 417 -7.42 5.78 -15.16
CA SER A 417 -6.61 4.61 -15.49
C SER A 417 -7.28 3.73 -16.54
N PHE A 418 -6.53 2.78 -17.09
CA PHE A 418 -6.98 1.86 -18.12
C PHE A 418 -6.63 0.42 -17.74
N VAL A 419 -7.61 -0.47 -17.87
CA VAL A 419 -7.40 -1.91 -17.69
C VAL A 419 -8.04 -2.68 -18.82
N ALA A 420 -7.28 -3.55 -19.47
CA ALA A 420 -7.74 -4.42 -20.53
C ALA A 420 -7.46 -5.88 -20.14
N PHE A 421 -8.44 -6.76 -20.34
CA PHE A 421 -8.32 -8.17 -19.98
C PHE A 421 -8.25 -9.09 -21.18
N TYR A 422 -7.62 -10.24 -20.99
CA TYR A 422 -7.67 -11.37 -21.91
C TYR A 422 -7.98 -12.65 -21.15
N ASP A 423 -8.66 -13.60 -21.80
CA ASP A 423 -8.88 -14.93 -21.22
C ASP A 423 -7.64 -15.78 -21.42
N LYS A 424 -7.08 -16.29 -20.31
CA LYS A 424 -5.92 -17.18 -20.30
C LYS A 424 -6.20 -18.56 -20.93
N ASN A 425 -7.47 -18.94 -21.07
CA ASN A 425 -7.90 -20.23 -21.60
C ASN A 425 -8.15 -20.20 -23.13
N VAL A 426 -8.04 -19.03 -23.76
CA VAL A 426 -8.20 -18.87 -25.22
C VAL A 426 -6.83 -18.99 -25.89
N THR A 427 -6.83 -19.31 -27.19
CA THR A 427 -5.62 -19.44 -28.03
C THR A 427 -4.64 -18.29 -27.78
N THR A 428 -3.44 -18.62 -27.28
CA THR A 428 -2.31 -17.70 -27.09
C THR A 428 -1.96 -17.01 -28.41
N GLY A 429 -1.71 -15.70 -28.37
CA GLY A 429 -1.27 -14.90 -29.51
C GLY A 429 -2.39 -14.29 -30.36
N ALA A 430 -3.66 -14.48 -29.98
CA ALA A 430 -4.77 -13.77 -30.62
C ALA A 430 -4.70 -12.27 -30.26
N MET A 431 -4.71 -11.41 -31.27
CA MET A 431 -4.69 -9.96 -31.04
C MET A 431 -6.08 -9.46 -30.63
N LEU A 432 -6.18 -8.99 -29.39
CA LEU A 432 -7.36 -8.35 -28.83
C LEU A 432 -7.26 -6.84 -28.97
N LYS A 433 -8.41 -6.19 -28.97
CA LYS A 433 -8.53 -4.74 -29.10
C LYS A 433 -9.58 -4.23 -28.13
N HIS A 434 -9.21 -3.22 -27.35
CA HIS A 434 -10.13 -2.52 -26.45
C HIS A 434 -10.02 -1.02 -26.69
N ARG A 435 -11.16 -0.32 -26.68
CA ARG A 435 -11.22 1.13 -26.87
C ARG A 435 -11.88 1.77 -25.67
N PHE A 436 -11.25 2.82 -25.18
CA PHE A 436 -11.73 3.67 -24.10
C PHE A 436 -11.98 5.08 -24.62
N ARG A 437 -12.99 5.73 -24.08
CA ARG A 437 -13.24 7.16 -24.19
C ARG A 437 -13.00 7.79 -22.83
N ARG A 438 -12.32 8.93 -22.80
CA ARG A 438 -12.11 9.72 -21.60
C ARG A 438 -12.49 11.16 -21.85
N VAL A 439 -13.03 11.79 -20.83
CA VAL A 439 -13.33 13.22 -20.79
C VAL A 439 -12.50 13.83 -19.68
N VAL A 440 -11.71 14.84 -20.00
CA VAL A 440 -10.90 15.57 -19.03
C VAL A 440 -11.38 17.02 -18.94
N THR A 441 -11.44 17.51 -17.71
CA THR A 441 -11.79 18.90 -17.38
C THR A 441 -10.51 19.64 -17.01
N ASN A 442 -10.25 20.79 -17.62
CA ASN A 442 -9.14 21.66 -17.24
C ASN A 442 -9.45 22.38 -15.91
N VAL A 443 -8.71 22.08 -14.85
CA VAL A 443 -8.81 22.77 -13.55
C VAL A 443 -7.66 23.73 -13.29
N GLY A 444 -6.72 23.85 -14.25
CA GLY A 444 -5.65 24.83 -14.23
C GLY A 444 -6.17 26.28 -14.30
N GLY A 445 -5.28 27.24 -14.01
CA GLY A 445 -5.63 28.65 -13.85
C GLY A 445 -6.06 29.41 -15.11
N GLY A 446 -6.02 28.79 -16.30
CA GLY A 446 -6.29 29.49 -17.57
C GLY A 446 -6.32 28.57 -18.78
N ALA A 447 -6.11 29.17 -19.97
CA ALA A 447 -5.95 28.43 -21.21
C ALA A 447 -4.68 27.57 -21.17
N ALA A 448 -4.76 26.36 -21.71
CA ALA A 448 -3.65 25.41 -21.71
C ALA A 448 -3.76 24.45 -22.90
N THR A 449 -2.60 24.01 -23.41
CA THR A 449 -2.51 22.96 -24.42
C THR A 449 -1.69 21.81 -23.87
N TYR A 450 -2.20 20.59 -24.01
CA TYR A 450 -1.54 19.37 -23.56
C TYR A 450 -1.20 18.48 -24.76
N LYS A 451 0.00 17.89 -24.75
CA LYS A 451 0.42 16.87 -25.71
C LYS A 451 0.52 15.51 -25.03
N VAL A 452 0.08 14.47 -25.74
CA VAL A 452 0.15 13.11 -25.20
C VAL A 452 1.53 12.50 -25.42
N LYS A 453 2.05 11.86 -24.38
CA LYS A 453 3.16 10.91 -24.43
C LYS A 453 2.65 9.55 -23.98
N VAL A 454 2.95 8.53 -24.76
CA VAL A 454 2.51 7.15 -24.48
C VAL A 454 3.74 6.30 -24.17
N ALA A 455 3.70 5.61 -23.04
CA ALA A 455 4.63 4.55 -22.68
C ALA A 455 3.85 3.22 -22.72
N PRO A 456 3.82 2.52 -23.86
CA PRO A 456 2.99 1.33 -24.01
C PRO A 456 3.50 0.18 -23.12
N PRO A 457 2.60 -0.70 -22.62
CA PRO A 457 3.02 -1.96 -22.04
C PRO A 457 3.84 -2.81 -23.00
N GLU A 458 4.71 -3.68 -22.47
CA GLU A 458 5.50 -4.61 -23.28
C GLU A 458 4.59 -5.49 -24.15
N GLY A 459 4.89 -5.59 -25.45
CA GLY A 459 4.11 -6.35 -26.42
C GLY A 459 2.76 -5.73 -26.83
N VAL A 460 2.43 -4.53 -26.33
CA VAL A 460 1.13 -3.89 -26.53
C VAL A 460 1.26 -2.63 -27.39
N LYS A 461 0.30 -2.40 -28.30
CA LYS A 461 0.19 -1.15 -29.06
C LYS A 461 -0.87 -0.26 -28.43
N VAL A 462 -0.54 1.01 -28.21
CA VAL A 462 -1.46 2.00 -27.65
C VAL A 462 -1.52 3.20 -28.59
N ALA A 463 -2.73 3.54 -29.04
CA ALA A 463 -3.00 4.71 -29.87
C ALA A 463 -3.93 5.68 -29.13
N VAL A 464 -3.66 6.98 -29.23
CA VAL A 464 -4.44 8.04 -28.59
C VAL A 464 -4.82 9.10 -29.62
N TRP A 465 -6.08 9.52 -29.66
CA TRP A 465 -6.53 10.62 -30.52
C TRP A 465 -7.61 11.49 -29.84
N PRO A 466 -7.55 12.83 -30.03
CA PRO A 466 -6.49 13.58 -30.70
C PRO A 466 -5.15 13.50 -29.92
N GLN A 467 -4.02 13.84 -30.56
CA GLN A 467 -2.70 13.85 -29.90
C GLN A 467 -2.44 15.14 -29.10
N SER A 468 -3.34 16.12 -29.18
CA SER A 468 -3.28 17.37 -28.43
C SER A 468 -4.66 17.79 -27.96
N LEU A 469 -4.75 18.28 -26.73
CA LEU A 469 -5.97 18.83 -26.15
C LEU A 469 -5.77 20.31 -25.88
N VAL A 470 -6.62 21.14 -26.49
CA VAL A 470 -6.56 22.60 -26.37
C VAL A 470 -7.75 23.09 -25.57
N PHE A 471 -7.46 23.80 -24.48
CA PHE A 471 -8.43 24.42 -23.59
C PHE A 471 -8.24 25.94 -23.62
N GLY A 472 -9.31 26.68 -23.86
CA GLY A 472 -9.33 28.14 -23.84
C GLY A 472 -9.58 28.73 -22.45
N LYS A 473 -10.10 27.95 -21.48
CA LYS A 473 -10.37 28.42 -20.12
C LYS A 473 -10.42 27.31 -19.08
N LYS A 474 -10.42 27.70 -17.80
CA LYS A 474 -10.73 26.82 -16.67
C LYS A 474 -12.14 26.23 -16.82
N TYR A 475 -12.28 24.98 -16.42
CA TYR A 475 -13.46 24.10 -16.49
C TYR A 475 -13.96 23.74 -17.90
N GLU A 476 -13.19 24.04 -18.93
CA GLU A 476 -13.47 23.50 -20.25
C GLU A 476 -13.16 22.00 -20.30
N GLN A 477 -14.02 21.25 -21.00
CA GLN A 477 -13.90 19.82 -21.18
C GLN A 477 -13.40 19.47 -22.58
N ARG A 478 -12.62 18.40 -22.66
CA ARG A 478 -12.24 17.75 -23.92
C ARG A 478 -12.29 16.24 -23.77
N ASP A 479 -12.78 15.58 -24.79
CA ASP A 479 -12.72 14.13 -24.88
C ASP A 479 -11.55 13.66 -25.76
N TYR A 480 -11.08 12.47 -25.45
CA TYR A 480 -10.11 11.75 -26.24
C TYR A 480 -10.38 10.25 -26.16
N TYR A 481 -9.77 9.52 -27.08
CA TYR A 481 -9.95 8.09 -27.21
C TYR A 481 -8.60 7.39 -27.09
N VAL A 482 -8.64 6.20 -26.50
CA VAL A 482 -7.49 5.31 -26.34
C VAL A 482 -7.86 3.98 -26.95
N GLU A 483 -6.99 3.45 -27.81
CA GLU A 483 -7.10 2.09 -28.32
C GLU A 483 -5.88 1.29 -27.90
N ILE A 484 -6.15 0.15 -27.25
CA ILE A 484 -5.14 -0.79 -26.79
C ILE A 484 -5.29 -2.07 -27.59
N VAL A 485 -4.23 -2.45 -28.30
CA VAL A 485 -4.16 -3.68 -29.09
C VAL A 485 -3.08 -4.58 -28.50
N TYR A 486 -3.46 -5.74 -28.00
CA TYR A 486 -2.62 -6.59 -27.15
C TYR A 486 -2.83 -8.07 -27.47
N PRO A 487 -1.80 -8.92 -27.36
CA PRO A 487 -1.95 -10.35 -27.54
C PRO A 487 -2.64 -10.99 -26.31
N SER A 488 -3.40 -12.05 -26.51
CA SER A 488 -3.71 -13.01 -25.46
C SER A 488 -2.44 -13.78 -25.06
N ASP A 489 -2.27 -14.08 -23.79
CA ASP A 489 -1.13 -14.82 -23.28
C ASP A 489 -1.56 -15.96 -22.33
N GLY A 490 -1.35 -17.20 -22.74
CA GLY A 490 -1.64 -18.38 -21.93
C GLY A 490 -0.83 -18.48 -20.62
N ASN A 491 0.28 -17.73 -20.49
CA ASN A 491 1.08 -17.69 -19.26
C ASN A 491 0.53 -16.72 -18.20
N GLY A 492 -0.50 -15.94 -18.53
CA GLY A 492 -1.13 -15.02 -17.58
C GLY A 492 -0.24 -13.85 -17.15
N LEU A 493 0.68 -13.39 -18.02
CA LEU A 493 1.56 -12.26 -17.72
C LEU A 493 0.80 -10.93 -17.62
N VAL A 494 1.09 -10.19 -16.57
CA VAL A 494 0.63 -8.80 -16.44
C VAL A 494 1.65 -7.88 -17.08
N SER A 495 1.23 -7.07 -18.06
CA SER A 495 2.05 -5.99 -18.61
C SER A 495 1.41 -4.63 -18.31
N TYR A 496 2.24 -3.60 -18.15
CA TYR A 496 1.74 -2.28 -17.80
C TYR A 496 2.57 -1.14 -18.41
N GLY A 497 1.94 0.01 -18.52
CA GLY A 497 2.47 1.22 -19.14
C GLY A 497 1.70 2.45 -18.67
N SER A 498 1.74 3.54 -19.43
CA SER A 498 1.01 4.76 -19.09
C SER A 498 0.70 5.66 -20.29
N ILE A 499 -0.27 6.54 -20.09
CA ILE A 499 -0.55 7.72 -20.92
C ILE A 499 -0.26 8.93 -20.06
N VAL A 500 0.46 9.91 -20.62
CA VAL A 500 0.84 11.14 -19.92
C VAL A 500 0.46 12.33 -20.79
N TRP A 501 -0.42 13.19 -20.29
CA TRP A 501 -0.66 14.51 -20.86
C TRP A 501 0.31 15.51 -20.24
N ILE A 502 1.14 16.12 -21.08
CA ILE A 502 2.13 17.11 -20.67
C ILE A 502 1.69 18.46 -21.20
N GLU A 503 1.48 19.42 -20.31
CA GLU A 503 1.19 20.79 -20.68
C GLU A 503 2.39 21.40 -21.43
N GLU A 504 2.15 22.18 -22.49
CA GLU A 504 3.25 22.78 -23.26
C GLU A 504 4.14 23.73 -22.45
N SER A 505 3.60 24.33 -21.37
CA SER A 505 4.38 25.15 -20.43
C SER A 505 5.31 24.32 -19.54
N GLY A 506 5.09 23.00 -19.46
CA GLY A 506 5.79 22.07 -18.56
C GLY A 506 5.29 22.09 -17.12
N LYS A 507 4.28 22.91 -16.77
CA LYS A 507 3.80 23.04 -15.40
C LYS A 507 3.00 21.81 -14.94
N HIS A 508 2.08 21.30 -15.77
CA HIS A 508 1.25 20.15 -15.42
C HIS A 508 1.64 18.87 -16.17
N ILE A 509 1.66 17.76 -15.43
CA ILE A 509 1.87 16.40 -15.94
C ILE A 509 0.74 15.53 -15.38
N VAL A 510 -0.12 15.01 -16.26
CA VAL A 510 -1.31 14.24 -15.90
C VAL A 510 -1.12 12.82 -16.40
N ARG A 511 -0.82 11.90 -15.49
CA ARG A 511 -0.48 10.52 -15.81
C ARG A 511 -1.62 9.56 -15.49
N SER A 512 -1.88 8.60 -16.39
CA SER A 512 -2.81 7.51 -16.17
C SER A 512 -2.15 6.16 -16.47
N PRO A 513 -2.14 5.20 -15.52
CA PRO A 513 -1.56 3.88 -15.77
C PRO A 513 -2.43 3.06 -16.72
N ILE A 514 -1.77 2.20 -17.48
CA ILE A 514 -2.37 1.16 -18.33
C ILE A 514 -1.97 -0.20 -17.78
N VAL A 515 -2.92 -1.13 -17.68
CA VAL A 515 -2.65 -2.53 -17.37
C VAL A 515 -3.32 -3.43 -18.39
N VAL A 516 -2.58 -4.45 -18.85
CA VAL A 516 -3.12 -5.62 -19.52
C VAL A 516 -2.94 -6.82 -18.60
N SER A 517 -4.03 -7.51 -18.28
CA SER A 517 -4.06 -8.57 -17.25
C SER A 517 -4.91 -9.76 -17.71
N PRO A 518 -4.62 -11.01 -17.27
CA PRO A 518 -5.56 -12.10 -17.45
C PRO A 518 -6.86 -11.83 -16.69
N THR A 519 -7.98 -12.33 -17.21
CA THR A 519 -9.24 -12.39 -16.46
C THR A 519 -9.12 -13.30 -15.25
N SER A 520 -9.67 -12.88 -14.11
CA SER A 520 -9.75 -13.69 -12.90
C SER A 520 -10.86 -14.75 -12.96
N ALA A 521 -11.77 -14.65 -13.93
CA ALA A 521 -12.94 -15.50 -14.03
C ALA A 521 -12.68 -16.72 -14.91
N GLY A 522 -12.56 -17.89 -14.27
CA GLY A 522 -13.20 -19.07 -14.81
C GLY A 522 -14.70 -18.93 -14.56
N LYS A 523 -15.48 -18.94 -15.66
CA LYS A 523 -16.94 -19.09 -15.79
C LYS A 523 -17.84 -18.74 -14.60
#